data_AF-A0A932WW13-F1
#
_entry.id   AF-A0A932WW13-F1
#
_cell.length_a   1.000
_cell.length_b   1.000
_cell.length_c   1.000
_cell.angle_alpha   90.00
_cell.angle_beta   90.00
_cell.angle_gamma   90.00
#
_symmetry.space_group_name_H-M   'P 1'
#
loop_
_entity.id
_entity.type
_entity.pdbx_description
1 polymer ?
#
loop_
_entity_poly.entity_id
_entity_poly.type
_entity_poly.pdbx_seq_one_letter_code
_entity_poly.pdbx_strand_id
1 'polypeptide(L)'
;MALDATAFIMAVEQEFNLEIPNDDYASLTTVGSLCDYILARKPGSDPATVWKTVQRIASEEFRIPPDEIKPGSRWVDDLMID
;
A
#
# COMPACT_ATOMS: atom_id res chain seq x y z
N MET A 1 -4.75 0.72 -19.91
CA MET A 1 -4.66 1.70 -18.81
C MET A 1 -3.64 1.11 -17.86
N ALA A 2 -2.51 1.78 -17.70
CA ALA A 2 -1.43 1.32 -16.84
C ALA A 2 -1.95 1.26 -15.38
N LEU A 3 -1.47 0.28 -14.64
CA LEU A 3 -1.82 0.07 -13.24
C LEU A 3 -0.97 1.05 -12.42
N ASP A 4 -1.43 2.29 -12.35
CA ASP A 4 -0.69 3.37 -11.69
C ASP A 4 -0.73 3.20 -10.17
N ALA A 5 0.37 3.52 -9.46
CA ALA A 5 0.44 3.46 -7.98
C ALA A 5 -0.74 4.17 -7.29
N THR A 6 -1.34 5.16 -7.96
CA THR A 6 -2.56 5.86 -7.54
C THR A 6 -3.74 4.92 -7.32
N ALA A 7 -3.97 3.92 -8.19
CA ALA A 7 -5.09 2.99 -8.05
C ALA A 7 -4.95 2.13 -6.79
N PHE A 8 -3.72 1.65 -6.53
CA PHE A 8 -3.39 0.93 -5.32
C PHE A 8 -3.61 1.78 -4.06
N ILE A 9 -3.13 3.02 -4.06
CA ILE A 9 -3.36 3.96 -2.95
C ILE A 9 -4.85 4.23 -2.74
N MET A 10 -5.61 4.44 -3.81
CA MET A 10 -7.07 4.64 -3.73
C MET A 10 -7.81 3.43 -3.14
N ALA A 11 -7.40 2.21 -3.49
CA ALA A 11 -7.98 0.99 -2.93
C ALA A 11 -7.69 0.89 -1.41
N VAL A 12 -6.48 1.25 -0.99
CA VAL A 12 -6.11 1.32 0.42
C VAL A 12 -6.89 2.41 1.15
N GLU A 13 -7.03 3.60 0.56
CA GLU A 13 -7.83 4.70 1.08
C GLU A 13 -9.28 4.28 1.37
N GLN A 14 -9.91 3.59 0.42
CA GLN A 14 -11.28 3.11 0.56
C GLN A 14 -11.41 2.03 1.65
N GLU A 15 -10.52 1.03 1.64
CA GLU A 15 -10.58 -0.10 2.57
C GLU A 15 -10.43 0.36 4.04
N PHE A 16 -9.52 1.30 4.28
CA PHE A 16 -9.27 1.82 5.62
C PHE A 16 -10.06 3.09 5.92
N ASN A 17 -10.90 3.58 4.99
CA ASN A 17 -11.61 4.85 5.09
C ASN A 17 -10.67 5.98 5.54
N LEU A 18 -9.62 6.23 4.76
CA LEU A 18 -8.66 7.31 4.93
C LEU A 18 -8.52 8.12 3.64
N GLU A 19 -7.95 9.31 3.76
CA GLU A 19 -7.48 10.12 2.63
C GLU A 19 -5.99 10.39 2.83
N ILE A 20 -5.17 10.05 1.83
CA ILE A 20 -3.74 10.29 1.77
C ILE A 20 -3.52 11.54 0.90
N PRO A 21 -2.98 12.64 1.45
CA PRO A 21 -2.60 13.78 0.66
C PRO A 21 -1.54 13.42 -0.38
N ASN A 22 -1.67 13.97 -1.59
CA ASN A 22 -0.70 13.78 -2.66
C ASN A 22 0.74 14.14 -2.24
N ASP A 23 0.91 15.14 -1.37
CA ASP A 23 2.23 15.55 -0.86
C ASP A 23 2.94 14.43 -0.08
N ASP A 24 2.17 13.51 0.53
CA ASP A 24 2.73 12.38 1.28
C ASP A 24 3.13 11.21 0.35
N TYR A 25 2.64 11.17 -0.89
CA TYR A 25 2.86 10.05 -1.82
C TYR A 25 4.36 9.82 -2.09
N ALA A 26 5.14 10.90 -2.17
CA ALA A 26 6.58 10.83 -2.39
C ALA A 26 7.34 10.11 -1.26
N SER A 27 6.77 10.10 -0.04
CA SER A 27 7.34 9.38 1.11
C SER A 27 6.88 7.92 1.17
N LEU A 28 5.69 7.65 0.64
CA LEU A 28 5.08 6.33 0.54
C LEU A 28 5.67 5.61 -0.67
N THR A 29 6.88 5.10 -0.53
CA THR A 29 7.60 4.39 -1.62
C THR A 29 7.63 2.88 -1.44
N THR A 30 7.29 2.38 -0.25
CA THR A 30 7.33 0.94 0.09
C THR A 30 6.06 0.47 0.80
N VAL A 31 5.73 -0.81 0.66
CA VAL A 31 4.55 -1.41 1.34
C VAL A 31 4.59 -1.21 2.85
N GLY A 32 5.77 -1.34 3.46
CA GLY A 32 6.00 -1.05 4.86
C GLY A 32 5.68 0.40 5.21
N SER A 33 6.20 1.38 4.45
CA SER A 33 5.95 2.81 4.73
C SER A 33 4.47 3.17 4.72
N LEU A 34 3.65 2.55 3.86
CA LEU A 34 2.21 2.76 3.86
C LEU A 34 1.51 2.09 5.04
N CYS A 35 1.94 0.89 5.44
CA CYS A 35 1.41 0.24 6.63
C CYS A 35 1.67 1.09 7.89
N ASP A 36 2.90 1.59 8.03
CA ASP A 36 3.28 2.46 9.15
C ASP A 36 2.46 3.75 9.15
N TYR A 37 2.23 4.32 7.97
CA TYR A 37 1.41 5.51 7.80
C TYR A 37 -0.06 5.28 8.18
N ILE A 38 -0.65 4.15 7.78
CA ILE A 38 -2.02 3.76 8.17
C ILE A 38 -2.11 3.61 9.69
N LEU A 39 -1.13 2.95 10.32
CA LEU A 39 -1.09 2.77 11.76
C LEU A 39 -0.96 4.10 12.52
N ALA A 40 -0.20 5.06 11.98
CA ALA A 40 -0.10 6.40 12.55
C ALA A 40 -1.42 7.18 12.49
N ARG A 41 -2.23 6.97 11.44
CA ARG A 41 -3.53 7.64 11.26
C ARG A 41 -4.71 6.92 11.90
N LYS A 42 -4.61 5.62 12.12
CA LYS A 42 -5.65 4.80 12.78
C LYS A 42 -5.05 4.12 14.03
N PRO A 43 -4.73 4.90 15.08
CA PRO A 43 -4.21 4.36 16.32
C PRO A 43 -5.25 3.40 16.93
N GLY A 44 -4.87 2.14 17.10
CA GLY A 44 -5.76 1.06 17.57
C GLY A 44 -6.01 -0.05 16.54
N SER A 45 -5.65 0.16 15.27
CA SER A 45 -5.59 -0.92 14.28
C SER A 45 -4.47 -1.91 14.63
N ASP A 46 -4.73 -3.20 14.48
CA ASP A 46 -3.73 -4.25 14.65
C ASP A 46 -2.73 -4.24 13.46
N PRO A 47 -1.41 -4.16 13.70
CA PRO A 47 -0.40 -4.13 12.64
C PRO A 47 -0.44 -5.33 11.69
N ALA A 48 -0.72 -6.53 12.22
CA ALA A 48 -0.80 -7.72 11.38
C ALA A 48 -2.02 -7.68 10.44
N THR A 49 -3.14 -7.13 10.91
CA THR A 49 -4.34 -6.89 10.11
C THR A 49 -4.07 -5.85 9.02
N VAL A 50 -3.44 -4.72 9.37
CA VAL A 50 -3.06 -3.70 8.38
C VAL A 50 -2.18 -4.30 7.30
N TRP A 51 -1.12 -5.02 7.69
CA TRP A 51 -0.21 -5.68 6.75
C TRP A 51 -0.94 -6.62 5.81
N LYS A 52 -1.75 -7.55 6.33
CA LYS A 52 -2.49 -8.53 5.51
C LYS A 52 -3.42 -7.86 4.50
N THR A 53 -4.10 -6.80 4.92
CA THR A 53 -5.01 -6.06 4.07
C THR A 53 -4.25 -5.33 2.95
N VAL A 54 -3.19 -4.60 3.28
CA VAL A 54 -2.37 -3.89 2.27
C VAL A 54 -1.70 -4.89 1.33
N GLN A 55 -1.18 -6.01 1.85
CA GLN A 55 -0.58 -7.08 1.06
C GLN A 55 -1.59 -7.74 0.11
N ARG A 56 -2.84 -7.94 0.56
CA ARG A 56 -3.93 -8.44 -0.29
C ARG A 56 -4.23 -7.48 -1.43
N ILE A 57 -4.40 -6.19 -1.13
CA ILE A 57 -4.71 -5.18 -2.15
C ILE A 57 -3.56 -5.08 -3.16
N ALA A 58 -2.31 -5.03 -2.70
CA ALA A 58 -1.15 -5.01 -3.57
C ALA A 58 -1.08 -6.27 -4.45
N SER A 59 -1.41 -7.44 -3.90
CA SER A 59 -1.48 -8.69 -4.65
C SER A 59 -2.56 -8.66 -5.74
N GLU A 60 -3.73 -8.13 -5.44
CA GLU A 60 -4.87 -8.01 -6.37
C GLU A 60 -4.56 -7.03 -7.52
N GLU A 61 -4.03 -5.85 -7.19
CA GLU A 61 -3.71 -4.82 -8.17
C GLU A 61 -2.53 -5.25 -9.06
N PHE A 62 -1.39 -5.60 -8.46
CA PHE A 62 -0.16 -5.89 -9.20
C PHE A 62 -0.08 -7.33 -9.73
N ARG A 63 -1.03 -8.19 -9.36
CA ARG A 63 -1.05 -9.63 -9.70
C ARG A 63 0.20 -10.37 -9.22
N ILE A 64 0.72 -9.96 -8.08
CA ILE A 64 1.90 -10.54 -7.43
C ILE A 64 1.43 -11.43 -6.26
N PRO A 65 1.96 -12.65 -6.10
CA PRO A 65 1.61 -13.49 -4.97
C PRO A 65 1.87 -12.79 -3.61
N PRO A 66 0.98 -12.89 -2.61
CA PRO A 66 1.15 -12.19 -1.34
C PRO A 66 2.47 -12.49 -0.66
N ASP A 67 2.95 -13.74 -0.74
CA ASP A 67 4.20 -14.21 -0.16
C ASP A 67 5.46 -13.63 -0.81
N GLU A 68 5.35 -13.11 -2.04
CA GLU A 68 6.44 -12.39 -2.71
C GLU A 68 6.52 -10.92 -2.28
N ILE A 69 5.43 -10.36 -1.74
CA ILE A 69 5.34 -8.97 -1.30
C ILE A 69 5.98 -8.83 0.09
N LYS A 70 7.00 -7.98 0.18
CA LYS A 70 7.77 -7.73 1.41
C LYS A 70 7.57 -6.30 1.89
N PRO A 71 7.77 -6.01 3.19
CA PRO A 71 7.66 -4.64 3.69
C PRO A 71 8.60 -3.65 2.97
N GLY A 72 9.77 -4.12 2.55
CA GLY A 72 10.73 -3.32 1.78
C GLY A 72 10.44 -3.22 0.28
N SER A 73 9.44 -3.93 -0.26
CA SER A 73 9.10 -3.88 -1.68
C SER A 73 8.65 -2.48 -2.08
N ARG A 74 9.28 -1.90 -3.10
CA ARG A 74 8.94 -0.60 -3.67
C ARG A 74 7.96 -0.78 -4.81
N TRP A 75 6.81 -0.12 -4.77
CA TRP A 75 5.84 -0.25 -5.87
C TRP A 75 6.33 0.39 -7.17
N VAL A 76 7.04 1.52 -7.10
CA VAL A 76 7.59 2.19 -8.29
C VAL A 76 8.68 1.35 -8.96
N ASP A 77 9.60 0.78 -8.16
CA ASP A 77 10.80 0.13 -8.72
C ASP A 77 10.68 -1.41 -8.82
N ASP A 78 9.96 -2.05 -7.89
CA ASP A 78 9.93 -3.52 -7.75
C ASP A 78 8.64 -4.18 -8.25
N LEU A 79 7.50 -3.46 -8.31
CA LEU A 79 6.19 -4.03 -8.65
C LEU A 79 5.71 -3.73 -10.08
N MET A 80 6.66 -3.40 -10.98
CA MET A 80 6.41 -3.10 -12.41
C MET A 80 5.46 -1.91 -12.64
N ILE A 81 5.70 -0.80 -11.95
CA ILE A 81 5.03 0.47 -12.24
C ILE A 81 5.98 1.29 -13.14
N ASP A 82 5.58 1.53 -14.39
CA ASP A 82 6.27 2.40 -15.37
C ASP A 82 5.67 3.82 -15.34
#